data_AF-A0A0D7BGH5-F1
#
_entry.id   AF-A0A0D7BGH5-F1
#
_cell.length_a   1.000
_cell.length_b   1.000
_cell.length_c   1.000
_cell.angle_alpha   90.00
_cell.angle_beta   90.00
_cell.angle_gamma   90.00
#
_symmetry.space_group_name_H-M   'P 1'
#
loop_
_entity.id
_entity.type
_entity.pdbx_description
1 polymer ?
#
loop_
_entity_poly.entity_id
_entity_poly.type
_entity_poly.pdbx_seq_one_letter_code
_entity_poly.pdbx_strand_id
1 'polypeptide(L)'
;MALPSDMKFDVLRAPDSIYDTLPAGVFQADKRVQSRRTCSGCQMTPEGSESGARMVCSRCKSAWYCSQECQRKDWRTHKEHCISQEGTHIAKFLERLQRTPYLSSLLQVAIALCLDIPSGRVSPARPYLVGLPVGFEPDIETLLNMRQGTPLPKGTQGFFQINGILYDENITPSPARTEMWKKGKEQLARKGFEDAFIVVLEFRNRDEGLATSSIIHIMSPSIEIARKKEDFETKSALTGDVVKRPMNVGTTLEAFNTTLRHDTQNKFKMRKIMSDADIGLLQQAIDGEVGTSPFAIAEKWKRERVYQVQKVKTQ
;
A
#
# COMPACT_ATOMS: atom_id res chain seq x y z
N MET A 1 12.49 55.52 -10.23
CA MET A 1 12.44 54.96 -8.87
C MET A 1 13.17 53.63 -8.89
N ALA A 2 14.32 53.56 -8.23
CA ALA A 2 15.06 52.31 -8.06
C ALA A 2 14.39 51.48 -6.95
N LEU A 3 14.28 50.17 -7.16
CA LEU A 3 13.79 49.24 -6.15
C LEU A 3 14.78 49.14 -4.97
N PRO A 4 14.30 48.95 -3.73
CA PRO A 4 15.17 48.84 -2.55
C PRO A 4 16.13 47.65 -2.62
N SER A 5 17.37 47.85 -2.18
CA SER A 5 18.50 46.91 -2.24
C SER A 5 18.48 45.81 -1.16
N ASP A 6 17.38 45.65 -0.44
CA ASP A 6 17.25 44.84 0.77
C ASP A 6 16.18 43.74 0.68
N MET A 7 15.56 43.53 -0.48
CA MET A 7 14.83 42.29 -0.77
C MET A 7 15.82 41.16 -1.11
N LYS A 8 16.36 40.51 -0.07
CA LYS A 8 16.88 39.15 -0.23
C LYS A 8 15.70 38.27 -0.66
N PHE A 9 15.66 37.90 -1.94
CA PHE A 9 14.91 36.74 -2.36
C PHE A 9 15.51 35.56 -1.59
N ASP A 10 14.84 35.15 -0.51
CA ASP A 10 15.00 33.81 0.01
C ASP A 10 14.56 32.89 -1.12
N VAL A 11 15.54 32.47 -1.92
CA VAL A 11 15.40 31.36 -2.84
C VAL A 11 14.95 30.20 -1.95
N LEU A 12 13.65 29.92 -1.95
CA LEU A 12 13.06 28.75 -1.32
C LEU A 12 13.87 27.57 -1.81
N ARG A 13 14.82 27.12 -0.99
CA ARG A 13 15.71 26.01 -1.29
C ARG A 13 14.78 24.85 -1.62
N ALA A 14 14.92 24.28 -2.82
CA ALA A 14 14.17 23.08 -3.14
C ALA A 14 14.46 22.05 -2.04
N PRO A 15 13.44 21.39 -1.49
CA PRO A 15 13.63 20.46 -0.38
C PRO A 15 14.67 19.39 -0.79
N ASP A 16 15.71 19.23 0.03
CA ASP A 16 16.83 18.33 -0.23
C ASP A 16 16.39 16.85 -0.17
N SER A 17 15.26 16.58 0.51
CA SER A 17 14.64 15.26 0.58
C SER A 17 13.11 15.33 0.59
N ILE A 18 12.45 14.25 0.16
CA ILE A 18 10.99 14.13 0.33
C ILE A 18 10.55 14.23 1.79
N TYR A 19 11.42 13.91 2.75
CA TYR A 19 11.09 14.02 4.17
C TYR A 19 10.85 15.46 4.61
N ASP A 20 11.38 16.43 3.87
CA ASP A 20 11.19 17.86 4.16
C ASP A 20 9.84 18.36 3.63
N THR A 21 9.24 17.62 2.69
CA THR A 21 7.91 17.91 2.10
C THR A 21 6.76 17.13 2.72
N LEU A 22 7.08 16.07 3.47
CA LEU A 22 6.08 15.20 4.07
C LEU A 22 5.47 15.89 5.31
N PRO A 23 4.15 15.74 5.56
CA PRO A 23 3.52 16.32 6.74
C PRO A 23 4.23 15.92 8.05
N ALA A 24 4.24 16.83 9.02
CA ALA A 24 4.80 16.53 10.34
C ALA A 24 4.10 15.30 10.95
N GLY A 25 4.88 14.34 11.46
CA GLY A 25 4.36 13.13 12.10
C GLY A 25 4.26 11.89 11.21
N VAL A 26 4.63 11.94 9.93
CA VAL A 26 4.61 10.78 9.01
C VAL A 26 5.38 9.56 9.53
N PHE A 27 6.44 9.77 10.32
CA PHE A 27 7.24 8.71 10.96
C PHE A 27 7.00 8.57 12.47
N GLN A 28 6.08 9.33 13.05
CA GLN A 28 5.75 9.14 14.46
C GLN A 28 4.94 7.85 14.59
N ALA A 29 5.55 6.85 15.23
CA ALA A 29 4.84 5.63 15.58
C ALA A 29 3.60 6.00 16.41
N ASP A 30 2.42 5.57 15.99
CA ASP A 30 1.22 5.74 16.80
C ASP A 30 1.41 4.96 18.11
N LYS A 31 1.72 5.68 19.20
CA LYS A 31 1.93 5.09 20.53
C LYS A 31 0.67 4.37 21.04
N ARG A 32 -0.50 4.61 20.44
CA ARG A 32 -1.77 3.91 20.74
C ARG A 32 -1.87 2.52 20.08
N VAL A 33 -0.94 2.16 19.19
CA VAL A 33 -0.85 0.83 18.55
C VAL A 33 0.39 0.09 19.05
N GLN A 34 0.58 0.01 20.37
CA GLN A 34 1.36 -1.10 20.91
C GLN A 34 0.51 -2.36 20.74
N SER A 35 0.80 -3.16 19.71
CA SER A 35 0.14 -4.45 19.53
C SER A 35 0.50 -5.35 20.72
N ARG A 36 -0.36 -5.41 21.75
CA ARG A 36 -0.34 -6.50 22.71
C ARG A 36 -0.59 -7.78 21.91
N ARG A 37 0.45 -8.57 21.69
CA ARG A 37 0.33 -9.85 20.97
C ARG A 37 -0.40 -10.82 21.91
N THR A 38 -1.60 -11.23 21.51
CA THR A 38 -2.44 -12.23 22.19
C THR A 38 -2.13 -13.61 21.67
N CYS A 39 -2.20 -14.63 22.53
CA CYS A 39 -1.98 -16.03 22.13
C CYS A 39 -3.04 -16.45 21.12
N SER A 40 -2.65 -16.96 19.96
CA SER A 40 -3.60 -17.48 18.97
C SER A 40 -4.35 -18.73 19.48
N GLY A 41 -3.80 -19.45 20.46
CA GLY A 41 -4.45 -20.62 21.06
C GLY A 41 -5.34 -20.36 22.29
N CYS A 42 -5.01 -19.38 23.14
CA CYS A 42 -5.77 -19.08 24.37
C CYS A 42 -6.27 -17.63 24.49
N GLN A 43 -5.94 -16.77 23.52
CA GLN A 43 -6.37 -15.36 23.41
C GLN A 43 -5.94 -14.44 24.57
N MET A 44 -5.20 -14.95 25.55
CA MET A 44 -4.69 -14.15 26.66
C MET A 44 -3.47 -13.31 26.26
N THR A 45 -3.39 -12.11 26.80
CA THR A 45 -2.19 -11.25 26.80
C THR A 45 -1.26 -11.66 27.93
N PRO A 46 0.07 -11.56 27.77
CA PRO A 46 1.02 -11.96 28.79
C PRO A 46 1.11 -10.92 29.91
N GLU A 47 0.11 -10.87 30.77
CA GLU A 47 0.24 -10.31 32.12
C GLU A 47 0.27 -11.52 33.07
N GLY A 48 1.46 -12.08 33.29
CA GLY A 48 1.68 -13.06 34.37
C GLY A 48 2.07 -14.49 34.02
N SER A 49 2.65 -14.79 32.84
CA SER A 49 3.29 -16.11 32.64
C SER A 49 4.78 -16.05 33.00
N GLU A 50 5.16 -16.61 34.15
CA GLU A 50 6.55 -16.78 34.59
C GLU A 50 7.38 -17.73 33.70
N SER A 51 6.78 -18.35 32.68
CA SER A 51 7.48 -19.11 31.64
C SER A 51 7.73 -18.26 30.40
N GLY A 52 8.87 -17.57 30.38
CA GLY A 52 9.32 -16.67 29.29
C GLY A 52 9.59 -17.31 27.91
N ALA A 53 9.11 -18.52 27.63
CA ALA A 53 9.31 -19.18 26.35
C ALA A 53 8.28 -18.74 25.31
N ARG A 54 8.69 -17.79 24.47
CA ARG A 54 7.89 -17.20 23.39
C ARG A 54 7.93 -18.12 22.17
N MET A 55 6.77 -18.65 21.74
CA MET A 55 6.70 -19.48 20.53
C MET A 55 5.95 -18.75 19.42
N VAL A 56 6.53 -18.75 18.22
CA VAL A 56 5.85 -18.34 16.98
C VAL A 56 5.75 -19.56 16.08
N CYS A 57 4.70 -19.63 15.26
CA CYS A 57 4.61 -20.69 14.27
C CYS A 57 5.86 -20.72 13.38
N SER A 58 6.58 -21.83 13.35
CA SER A 58 7.82 -21.96 12.58
C SER A 58 7.60 -21.81 11.07
N ARG A 59 6.40 -22.15 10.58
CA ARG A 59 6.03 -22.11 9.16
C ARG A 59 5.67 -20.71 8.67
N CYS A 60 4.77 -20.01 9.36
CA CYS A 60 4.26 -18.70 8.91
C CYS A 60 4.82 -17.52 9.70
N LYS A 61 5.40 -17.73 10.89
CA LYS A 61 5.90 -16.72 11.83
C LYS A 61 4.90 -15.60 12.20
N SER A 62 3.61 -15.75 11.86
CA SER A 62 2.56 -14.74 12.07
C SER A 62 1.68 -15.03 13.30
N ALA A 63 1.45 -16.31 13.63
CA ALA A 63 0.73 -16.70 14.82
C ALA A 63 1.67 -16.83 16.04
N TRP A 64 1.21 -16.33 17.18
CA TRP A 64 1.95 -16.33 18.44
C TRP A 64 1.30 -17.27 19.44
N TYR A 65 2.11 -18.00 20.22
CA TYR A 65 1.63 -18.95 21.20
C TYR A 65 2.42 -18.80 22.51
N CYS A 66 1.71 -18.89 23.63
CA CYS A 66 2.32 -18.95 24.96
C CYS A 66 2.89 -20.34 25.29
N SER A 67 2.45 -21.38 24.57
CA SER A 67 2.93 -22.77 24.75
C SER A 67 2.77 -23.59 23.47
N GLN A 68 3.51 -24.70 23.38
CA GLN A 68 3.36 -25.66 22.28
C GLN A 68 1.95 -26.29 22.27
N GLU A 69 1.32 -26.42 23.43
CA GLU A 69 -0.06 -26.90 23.56
C GLU A 69 -1.05 -25.93 22.90
N CYS A 70 -0.90 -24.62 23.12
CA CYS A 70 -1.69 -23.60 22.44
C CYS A 70 -1.51 -23.64 20.92
N GLN A 71 -0.29 -23.90 20.45
CA GLN A 71 -0.02 -24.09 19.02
C GLN A 71 -0.74 -25.33 18.46
N ARG A 72 -0.68 -26.48 19.16
CA ARG A 72 -1.35 -27.71 18.73
C ARG A 72 -2.87 -27.57 18.72
N LYS A 73 -3.43 -26.88 19.72
CA LYS A 73 -4.87 -26.61 19.83
C LYS A 73 -5.36 -25.75 18.66
N ASP A 74 -4.64 -24.68 18.36
CA ASP A 74 -4.95 -23.79 17.23
C ASP A 74 -4.61 -24.44 15.88
N TRP A 75 -3.79 -25.50 15.81
CA TRP A 75 -3.33 -26.05 14.53
C TRP A 75 -4.46 -26.45 13.58
N ARG A 76 -5.59 -26.99 14.10
CA ARG A 76 -6.72 -27.39 13.26
C ARG A 76 -7.31 -26.23 12.47
N THR A 77 -7.38 -25.05 13.06
CA THR A 77 -7.88 -23.80 12.46
C THR A 77 -6.76 -23.04 11.76
N HIS A 78 -5.59 -22.97 12.38
CA HIS A 78 -4.42 -22.26 11.85
C HIS A 78 -3.90 -22.85 10.55
N LYS A 79 -3.88 -24.18 10.39
CA LYS A 79 -3.32 -24.85 9.20
C LYS A 79 -3.93 -24.36 7.89
N GLU A 80 -5.22 -23.99 7.91
CA GLU A 80 -5.97 -23.51 6.73
C GLU A 80 -5.47 -22.14 6.26
N HIS A 81 -4.82 -21.39 7.15
CA HIS A 81 -4.28 -20.06 6.90
C HIS A 81 -2.77 -19.97 7.15
N CYS A 82 -2.11 -21.12 7.38
CA CYS A 82 -0.68 -21.23 7.68
C CYS A 82 0.13 -21.26 6.39
N ILE A 83 0.40 -20.08 5.83
CA ILE A 83 1.17 -19.93 4.58
C ILE A 83 2.66 -19.78 4.91
N SER A 84 3.53 -20.53 4.20
CA SER A 84 4.99 -20.49 4.35
C SER A 84 5.54 -19.13 3.92
N GLN A 85 6.73 -18.77 4.41
CA GLN A 85 7.29 -17.43 4.26
C GLN A 85 7.40 -16.91 2.81
N GLU A 86 7.39 -17.76 1.78
CA GLU A 86 7.47 -17.35 0.37
C GLU A 86 6.23 -16.55 -0.08
N GLY A 87 5.04 -16.86 0.45
CA GLY A 87 3.82 -16.05 0.28
C GLY A 87 3.67 -14.90 1.29
N THR A 88 4.53 -14.83 2.32
CA THR A 88 4.42 -13.86 3.42
C THR A 88 5.13 -12.53 3.18
N HIS A 89 5.89 -12.40 2.08
CA HIS A 89 6.63 -11.15 1.85
C HIS A 89 5.69 -9.97 1.76
N ILE A 90 4.59 -10.08 1.01
CA ILE A 90 3.64 -8.97 0.82
C ILE A 90 2.96 -8.57 2.13
N ALA A 91 2.58 -9.54 2.97
CA ALA A 91 1.89 -9.30 4.25
C ALA A 91 2.68 -8.33 5.16
N LYS A 92 4.01 -8.47 5.24
CA LYS A 92 4.87 -7.53 6.01
C LYS A 92 4.84 -6.11 5.43
N PHE A 93 4.74 -5.95 4.11
CA PHE A 93 4.57 -4.63 3.49
C PHE A 93 3.17 -4.07 3.76
N LEU A 94 2.14 -4.91 3.81
CA LEU A 94 0.77 -4.48 4.17
C LEU A 94 0.69 -4.02 5.63
N GLU A 95 1.32 -4.74 6.56
CA GLU A 95 1.44 -4.32 7.96
C GLU A 95 2.14 -2.96 8.09
N ARG A 96 3.21 -2.73 7.32
CA ARG A 96 3.93 -1.43 7.29
C ARG A 96 3.07 -0.32 6.69
N LEU A 97 2.34 -0.61 5.62
CA LEU A 97 1.41 0.31 4.99
C LEU A 97 0.34 0.78 5.98
N GLN A 98 -0.27 -0.15 6.72
CA GLN A 98 -1.25 0.17 7.76
C GLN A 98 -0.67 1.03 8.90
N ARG A 99 0.64 0.95 9.14
CA ARG A 99 1.36 1.73 10.16
C ARG A 99 1.97 3.03 9.64
N THR A 100 1.78 3.35 8.36
CA THR A 100 2.28 4.57 7.74
C THR A 100 1.10 5.48 7.41
N PRO A 101 0.75 6.45 8.29
CA PRO A 101 -0.50 7.21 8.17
C PRO A 101 -0.68 7.89 6.82
N TYR A 102 0.40 8.47 6.27
CA TYR A 102 0.35 9.17 4.99
C TYR A 102 0.07 8.24 3.81
N LEU A 103 0.81 7.13 3.69
CA LEU A 103 0.58 6.12 2.64
C LEU A 103 -0.81 5.48 2.78
N SER A 104 -1.24 5.18 4.01
CA SER A 104 -2.58 4.68 4.30
C SER A 104 -3.66 5.68 3.88
N SER A 105 -3.45 6.98 4.13
CA SER A 105 -4.39 8.04 3.73
C SER A 105 -4.50 8.15 2.20
N LEU A 106 -3.38 8.10 1.47
CA LEU A 106 -3.41 8.08 0.00
C LEU A 106 -4.18 6.87 -0.54
N LEU A 107 -3.96 5.68 0.03
CA LEU A 107 -4.73 4.50 -0.34
C LEU A 107 -6.23 4.64 -0.03
N GLN A 108 -6.57 5.17 1.15
CA GLN A 108 -7.97 5.42 1.53
C GLN A 108 -8.65 6.42 0.58
N VAL A 109 -7.97 7.51 0.20
CA VAL A 109 -8.49 8.49 -0.78
C VAL A 109 -8.69 7.82 -2.14
N ALA A 110 -7.73 7.02 -2.61
CA ALA A 110 -7.87 6.31 -3.89
C ALA A 110 -9.07 5.35 -3.89
N ILE A 111 -9.29 4.62 -2.78
CA ILE A 111 -10.44 3.73 -2.62
C ILE A 111 -11.75 4.52 -2.52
N ALA A 112 -11.77 5.63 -1.77
CA ALA A 112 -12.95 6.48 -1.63
C ALA A 112 -13.39 7.07 -2.98
N LEU A 113 -12.43 7.48 -3.81
CA LEU A 113 -12.69 7.94 -5.18
C LEU A 113 -13.17 6.79 -6.08
N CYS A 114 -12.58 5.61 -5.97
CA CYS A 114 -12.95 4.44 -6.77
C CYS A 114 -14.39 3.97 -6.50
N LEU A 115 -14.77 3.90 -5.22
CA LEU A 115 -16.12 3.50 -4.80
C LEU A 115 -17.13 4.65 -4.85
N ASP A 116 -16.67 5.87 -5.14
CA ASP A 116 -17.47 7.10 -5.10
C ASP A 116 -18.22 7.28 -3.76
N ILE A 117 -17.50 7.03 -2.65
CA ILE A 117 -18.03 7.20 -1.28
C ILE A 117 -18.53 8.63 -1.06
N PRO A 118 -17.82 9.71 -1.48
CA PRO A 118 -18.27 11.08 -1.21
C PRO A 118 -19.64 11.42 -1.79
N SER A 119 -20.03 10.86 -2.93
CA SER A 119 -21.33 11.12 -3.56
C SER A 119 -22.49 10.38 -2.88
N GLY A 120 -22.20 9.42 -2.00
CA GLY A 120 -23.20 8.52 -1.42
C GLY A 120 -23.59 7.34 -2.32
N ARG A 121 -22.84 7.07 -3.41
CA ARG A 121 -23.09 5.93 -4.31
C ARG A 121 -23.08 4.58 -3.58
N VAL A 122 -22.29 4.46 -2.51
CA VAL A 122 -22.12 3.25 -1.72
C VAL A 122 -22.54 3.45 -0.27
N SER A 123 -23.15 2.40 0.32
CA SER A 123 -23.56 2.37 1.72
C SER A 123 -22.55 1.62 2.61
N PRO A 124 -22.26 2.08 3.84
CA PRO A 124 -21.37 1.40 4.79
C PRO A 124 -21.99 0.13 5.42
N ALA A 125 -23.26 -0.17 5.12
CA ALA A 125 -23.99 -1.33 5.67
C ALA A 125 -23.68 -2.66 4.96
N ARG A 126 -22.91 -2.65 3.87
CA ARG A 126 -22.50 -3.87 3.14
C ARG A 126 -21.00 -3.87 2.85
N PRO A 127 -20.38 -5.04 2.67
CA PRO A 127 -18.96 -5.10 2.34
C PRO A 127 -18.71 -4.88 0.84
N TYR A 128 -17.59 -4.24 0.53
CA TYR A 128 -17.06 -4.08 -0.83
C TYR A 128 -15.72 -4.77 -0.95
N LEU A 129 -15.49 -5.47 -2.07
CA LEU A 129 -14.20 -6.09 -2.38
C LEU A 129 -13.44 -5.21 -3.38
N VAL A 130 -12.27 -4.73 -2.98
CA VAL A 130 -11.37 -3.98 -3.85
C VAL A 130 -10.09 -4.79 -4.08
N GLY A 131 -9.82 -5.10 -5.33
CA GLY A 131 -8.60 -5.76 -5.78
C GLY A 131 -7.47 -4.76 -5.97
N LEU A 132 -6.27 -5.12 -5.50
CA LEU A 132 -5.06 -4.32 -5.57
C LEU A 132 -3.94 -5.17 -6.19
N PRO A 133 -3.74 -5.10 -7.52
CA PRO A 133 -2.52 -5.58 -8.14
C PRO A 133 -1.33 -4.83 -7.57
N VAL A 134 -0.40 -5.54 -6.94
CA VAL A 134 0.78 -4.99 -6.28
C VAL A 134 2.03 -5.72 -6.75
N GLY A 135 3.16 -5.05 -6.69
CA GLY A 135 4.43 -5.62 -7.11
C GLY A 135 5.61 -4.86 -6.55
N PHE A 136 6.79 -5.22 -7.05
CA PHE A 136 8.03 -4.51 -6.77
C PHE A 136 8.62 -4.05 -8.08
N GLU A 137 9.08 -2.81 -8.12
CA GLU A 137 9.77 -2.25 -9.27
C GLU A 137 11.14 -1.75 -8.90
N PRO A 138 12.13 -1.87 -9.80
CA PRO A 138 13.43 -1.23 -9.62
C PRO A 138 13.31 0.29 -9.81
N ASP A 139 14.41 1.01 -9.65
CA ASP A 139 14.45 2.42 -10.02
C ASP A 139 14.11 2.63 -11.52
N ILE A 140 13.75 3.86 -11.86
CA ILE A 140 13.21 4.20 -13.19
C ILE A 140 14.24 3.89 -14.29
N GLU A 141 15.51 4.22 -14.07
CA GLU A 141 16.56 4.03 -15.06
C GLU A 141 16.74 2.54 -15.35
N THR A 142 16.89 1.75 -14.29
CA THR A 142 16.97 0.29 -14.37
C THR A 142 15.75 -0.32 -15.05
N LEU A 143 14.52 0.15 -14.75
CA LEU A 143 13.31 -0.32 -15.42
C LEU A 143 13.29 0.03 -16.92
N LEU A 144 13.69 1.25 -17.29
CA LEU A 144 13.74 1.68 -18.68
C LEU A 144 14.78 0.89 -19.49
N ASN A 145 15.89 0.51 -18.88
CA ASN A 145 16.89 -0.37 -19.50
C ASN A 145 16.34 -1.80 -19.67
N MET A 146 15.60 -2.31 -18.67
CA MET A 146 14.90 -3.59 -18.76
C MET A 146 13.91 -3.62 -19.93
N ARG A 147 13.14 -2.55 -20.12
CA ARG A 147 12.22 -2.41 -21.25
C ARG A 147 12.89 -2.38 -22.62
N GLN A 148 14.20 -2.10 -22.67
CA GLN A 148 15.01 -2.12 -23.89
C GLN A 148 15.74 -3.47 -24.08
N GLY A 149 15.45 -4.47 -23.25
CA GLY A 149 16.03 -5.81 -23.33
C GLY A 149 17.26 -6.03 -22.46
N THR A 150 17.66 -5.07 -21.61
CA THR A 150 18.78 -5.26 -20.67
C THR A 150 18.31 -6.05 -19.45
N PRO A 151 18.86 -7.24 -19.15
CA PRO A 151 18.44 -8.01 -17.98
C PRO A 151 18.68 -7.24 -16.67
N LEU A 152 17.79 -7.43 -15.69
CA LEU A 152 17.98 -6.83 -14.37
C LEU A 152 19.20 -7.44 -13.66
N PRO A 153 20.11 -6.62 -13.10
CA PRO A 153 21.23 -7.12 -12.31
C PRO A 153 20.76 -8.00 -11.14
N LYS A 154 21.51 -9.05 -10.83
CA LYS A 154 21.23 -9.88 -9.66
C LYS A 154 21.33 -9.04 -8.38
N GLY A 155 20.36 -9.18 -7.49
CA GLY A 155 20.31 -8.40 -6.25
C GLY A 155 19.68 -7.02 -6.41
N THR A 156 19.12 -6.70 -7.58
CA THR A 156 18.39 -5.43 -7.80
C THR A 156 17.36 -5.21 -6.70
N GLN A 157 17.40 -4.01 -6.12
CA GLN A 157 16.46 -3.61 -5.09
C GLN A 157 15.18 -3.08 -5.74
N GLY A 158 14.05 -3.66 -5.36
CA GLY A 158 12.73 -3.19 -5.75
C GLY A 158 12.03 -2.49 -4.59
N PHE A 159 11.19 -1.50 -4.90
CA PHE A 159 10.27 -0.87 -3.96
C PHE A 159 8.84 -1.28 -4.28
N PHE A 160 8.02 -1.43 -3.23
CA PHE A 160 6.61 -1.80 -3.34
C PHE A 160 5.84 -0.79 -4.18
N GLN A 161 4.93 -1.28 -5.00
CA GLN A 161 4.07 -0.49 -5.88
C GLN A 161 2.64 -1.02 -5.85
N ILE A 162 1.67 -0.12 -5.96
CA ILE A 162 0.28 -0.44 -6.28
C ILE A 162 0.07 -0.14 -7.75
N ASN A 163 -0.21 -1.18 -8.54
CA ASN A 163 -0.27 -1.07 -10.00
C ASN A 163 -1.65 -0.64 -10.49
N GLY A 164 -2.70 -0.92 -9.71
CA GLY A 164 -4.05 -0.45 -10.00
C GLY A 164 -5.02 -0.67 -8.85
N ILE A 165 -6.27 -0.26 -9.09
CA ILE A 165 -7.43 -0.60 -8.28
C ILE A 165 -8.42 -1.29 -9.19
N LEU A 166 -8.88 -2.47 -8.79
CA LEU A 166 -9.88 -3.26 -9.47
C LEU A 166 -11.12 -3.32 -8.60
N TYR A 167 -12.26 -2.92 -9.17
CA TYR A 167 -13.54 -2.97 -8.49
C TYR A 167 -14.63 -3.35 -9.48
N ASP A 168 -15.43 -4.33 -9.10
CA ASP A 168 -16.63 -4.75 -9.80
C ASP A 168 -17.75 -4.84 -8.77
N GLU A 169 -18.82 -4.09 -8.98
CA GLU A 169 -19.96 -4.03 -8.06
C GLU A 169 -20.73 -5.35 -7.95
N ASN A 170 -20.56 -6.24 -8.92
CA ASN A 170 -21.18 -7.56 -8.95
C ASN A 170 -20.38 -8.61 -8.16
N ILE A 171 -19.12 -8.33 -7.84
CA ILE A 171 -18.26 -9.25 -7.10
C ILE A 171 -18.42 -9.01 -5.60
N THR A 172 -19.07 -9.97 -4.93
CA THR A 172 -19.18 -9.97 -3.47
C THR A 172 -18.00 -10.69 -2.81
N PRO A 173 -17.55 -10.26 -1.61
CA PRO A 173 -16.53 -11.00 -0.86
C PRO A 173 -17.00 -12.42 -0.51
N SER A 174 -16.05 -13.35 -0.41
CA SER A 174 -16.31 -14.71 0.07
C SER A 174 -16.86 -14.70 1.51
N PRO A 175 -17.51 -15.80 1.99
CA PRO A 175 -18.01 -15.88 3.35
C PRO A 175 -16.94 -15.55 4.42
N ALA A 176 -15.71 -16.04 4.26
CA ALA A 176 -14.60 -15.75 5.17
C ALA A 176 -14.21 -14.26 5.19
N ARG A 177 -14.23 -13.59 4.03
CA ARG A 177 -13.95 -12.14 3.93
C ARG A 177 -15.11 -11.30 4.47
N THR A 178 -16.34 -11.76 4.27
CA THR A 178 -17.53 -11.14 4.85
C THR A 178 -17.48 -11.21 6.38
N GLU A 179 -17.06 -12.34 6.94
CA GLU A 179 -16.87 -12.50 8.38
C GLU A 179 -15.75 -11.59 8.92
N MET A 180 -14.64 -11.47 8.19
CA MET A 180 -13.57 -10.52 8.52
C MET A 180 -14.09 -9.07 8.57
N TRP A 181 -14.93 -8.68 7.61
CA TRP A 181 -15.56 -7.36 7.58
C TRP A 181 -16.53 -7.15 8.75
N LYS A 182 -17.39 -8.13 9.07
CA LYS A 182 -18.32 -8.06 10.21
C LYS A 182 -17.59 -7.82 11.52
N LYS A 183 -16.53 -8.60 11.79
CA LYS A 183 -15.67 -8.42 12.97
C LYS A 183 -15.06 -7.01 13.02
N GLY A 184 -14.63 -6.48 11.88
CA GLY A 184 -14.16 -5.10 11.76
C GLY A 184 -15.24 -4.07 12.14
N LYS A 185 -16.47 -4.25 11.63
CA LYS A 185 -17.60 -3.37 11.93
C LYS A 185 -17.94 -3.38 13.41
N GLU A 186 -18.00 -4.56 14.03
CA GLU A 186 -18.24 -4.69 15.48
C GLU A 186 -17.15 -3.99 16.32
N GLN A 187 -15.88 -4.12 15.93
CA GLN A 187 -14.77 -3.47 16.63
C GLN A 187 -14.84 -1.95 16.55
N LEU A 188 -15.24 -1.39 15.40
CA LEU A 188 -15.40 0.05 15.23
C LEU A 188 -16.67 0.57 15.89
N ALA A 189 -17.78 -0.17 15.84
CA ALA A 189 -19.02 0.17 16.54
C ALA A 189 -18.78 0.29 18.06
N ARG A 190 -18.04 -0.65 18.68
CA ARG A 190 -17.64 -0.56 20.11
C ARG A 190 -16.81 0.69 20.44
N LYS A 191 -16.21 1.33 19.44
CA LYS A 191 -15.44 2.57 19.57
C LYS A 191 -16.24 3.82 19.18
N GLY A 192 -17.56 3.69 18.95
CA GLY A 192 -18.44 4.78 18.56
C GLY A 192 -18.45 5.10 17.05
N PHE A 193 -17.92 4.21 16.20
CA PHE A 193 -17.86 4.41 14.76
C PHE A 193 -18.79 3.44 14.01
N GLU A 194 -20.09 3.55 14.28
CA GLU A 194 -21.12 2.63 13.75
C GLU A 194 -21.24 2.74 12.21
N ASP A 195 -21.16 3.95 11.67
CA ASP A 195 -21.27 4.23 10.23
C ASP A 195 -19.94 4.17 9.46
N ALA A 196 -18.89 3.62 10.09
CA ALA A 196 -17.58 3.49 9.44
C ALA A 196 -17.65 2.69 8.13
N PHE A 197 -17.05 3.25 7.08
CA PHE A 197 -16.79 2.53 5.83
C PHE A 197 -15.62 1.57 6.03
N ILE A 198 -15.90 0.27 6.02
CA ILE A 198 -14.88 -0.78 6.01
C ILE A 198 -14.92 -1.46 4.65
N VAL A 199 -13.77 -1.50 3.99
CA VAL A 199 -13.59 -2.12 2.67
C VAL A 199 -12.69 -3.33 2.81
N VAL A 200 -13.07 -4.44 2.16
CA VAL A 200 -12.24 -5.64 2.05
C VAL A 200 -11.25 -5.42 0.91
N LEU A 201 -9.97 -5.55 1.21
CA LEU A 201 -8.89 -5.45 0.24
C LEU A 201 -8.36 -6.82 -0.12
N GLU A 202 -8.17 -7.06 -1.42
CA GLU A 202 -7.50 -8.23 -1.96
C GLU A 202 -6.22 -7.82 -2.67
N PHE A 203 -5.07 -8.10 -2.05
CA PHE A 203 -3.76 -7.82 -2.63
C PHE A 203 -3.31 -9.00 -3.48
N ARG A 204 -3.02 -8.73 -4.75
CA ARG A 204 -2.57 -9.71 -5.75
C ARG A 204 -1.19 -9.33 -6.24
N ASN A 205 -0.22 -10.20 -6.04
CA ASN A 205 1.13 -10.01 -6.55
C ASN A 205 1.52 -11.04 -7.62
N ARG A 206 0.59 -11.94 -7.98
CA ARG A 206 0.66 -12.93 -9.07
C ARG A 206 -0.77 -13.24 -9.48
N ASP A 207 -0.96 -13.65 -10.74
CA ASP A 207 -2.27 -14.08 -11.24
C ASP A 207 -2.66 -15.47 -10.76
N GLU A 208 -1.66 -16.35 -10.64
CA GLU A 208 -1.79 -17.67 -10.03
C GLU A 208 -1.30 -17.63 -8.57
N GLY A 209 -2.19 -17.88 -7.60
CA GLY A 209 -1.82 -18.00 -6.19
C GLY A 209 -2.87 -17.46 -5.21
N LEU A 210 -2.57 -17.61 -3.91
CA LEU A 210 -3.41 -17.10 -2.83
C LEU A 210 -3.24 -15.58 -2.70
N ALA A 211 -4.32 -14.84 -2.98
CA ALA A 211 -4.36 -13.40 -2.72
C ALA A 211 -4.36 -13.12 -1.20
N THR A 212 -3.62 -12.09 -0.78
CA THR A 212 -3.61 -11.69 0.64
C THR A 212 -4.77 -10.74 0.90
N SER A 213 -5.66 -11.11 1.82
CA SER A 213 -6.83 -10.29 2.15
C SER A 213 -6.62 -9.50 3.44
N SER A 214 -7.19 -8.29 3.50
CA SER A 214 -7.30 -7.51 4.74
C SER A 214 -8.53 -6.61 4.71
N ILE A 215 -8.78 -5.87 5.78
CA ILE A 215 -9.77 -4.80 5.80
C ILE A 215 -9.11 -3.45 6.03
N ILE A 216 -9.68 -2.39 5.46
CA ILE A 216 -9.29 -1.01 5.71
C ILE A 216 -10.51 -0.19 6.11
N HIS A 217 -10.34 0.66 7.12
CA HIS A 217 -11.32 1.69 7.50
C HIS A 217 -11.03 2.95 6.71
N ILE A 218 -11.99 3.42 5.92
CA ILE A 218 -11.91 4.69 5.20
C ILE A 218 -12.33 5.80 6.16
N MET A 219 -11.37 6.56 6.67
CA MET A 219 -11.60 7.58 7.68
C MET A 219 -12.27 8.83 7.07
N SER A 220 -13.07 9.55 7.86
CA SER A 220 -13.74 10.78 7.42
C SER A 220 -12.82 11.82 6.79
N PRO A 221 -11.59 12.09 7.30
CA PRO A 221 -10.66 13.00 6.63
C PRO A 221 -10.29 12.56 5.20
N SER A 222 -10.15 11.26 4.95
CA SER A 222 -9.88 10.72 3.62
C SER A 222 -11.09 10.90 2.68
N ILE A 223 -12.31 10.77 3.21
CA ILE A 223 -13.55 11.02 2.46
C ILE A 223 -13.69 12.52 2.14
N GLU A 224 -13.38 13.40 3.09
CA GLU A 224 -13.35 14.86 2.92
C GLU A 224 -12.35 15.28 1.82
N ILE A 225 -11.13 14.73 1.85
CA ILE A 225 -10.13 14.97 0.80
C ILE A 225 -10.66 14.52 -0.57
N ALA A 226 -11.22 13.31 -0.64
CA ALA A 226 -11.83 12.78 -1.86
C ALA A 226 -13.06 13.56 -2.33
N ARG A 227 -13.78 14.24 -1.42
CA ARG A 227 -14.92 15.11 -1.71
C ARG A 227 -14.47 16.43 -2.33
N LYS A 228 -13.44 17.06 -1.76
CA LYS A 228 -12.92 18.35 -2.24
C LYS A 228 -12.27 18.23 -3.61
N LYS A 229 -11.63 17.08 -3.90
CA LYS A 229 -10.92 16.81 -5.17
C LYS A 229 -9.95 17.92 -5.57
N GLU A 230 -9.28 18.53 -4.58
CA GLU A 230 -8.25 19.55 -4.82
C GLU A 230 -7.11 18.96 -5.66
N ASP A 231 -6.61 19.72 -6.63
CA ASP A 231 -5.55 19.26 -7.51
C ASP A 231 -4.27 18.93 -6.73
N PHE A 232 -3.57 17.88 -7.14
CA PHE A 232 -2.20 17.64 -6.70
C PHE A 232 -1.27 18.67 -7.35
N GLU A 233 -0.55 19.43 -6.53
CA GLU A 233 0.53 20.28 -6.98
C GLU A 233 1.83 19.47 -7.02
N THR A 234 2.40 19.30 -8.21
CA THR A 234 3.69 18.63 -8.38
C THR A 234 4.68 19.58 -9.01
N LYS A 235 5.82 19.78 -8.35
CA LYS A 235 6.92 20.58 -8.91
C LYS A 235 7.73 19.72 -9.88
N SER A 236 7.81 20.17 -11.14
CA SER A 236 8.63 19.56 -12.18
C SER A 236 10.09 19.56 -11.76
N ALA A 237 10.70 18.38 -11.65
CA ALA A 237 12.13 18.29 -11.33
C ALA A 237 13.03 18.85 -12.45
N LEU A 238 12.53 18.89 -13.69
CA LEU A 238 13.28 19.35 -14.87
C LEU A 238 13.15 20.85 -15.10
N THR A 239 11.96 21.42 -14.87
CA THR A 239 11.66 22.82 -15.23
C THR A 239 11.40 23.71 -14.02
N GLY A 240 11.17 23.13 -12.85
CA GLY A 240 10.78 23.85 -11.65
C GLY A 240 9.31 24.29 -11.60
N ASP A 241 8.55 24.11 -12.70
CA ASP A 241 7.15 24.50 -12.79
C ASP A 241 6.25 23.70 -11.85
N VAL A 242 5.26 24.37 -11.25
CA VAL A 242 4.20 23.70 -10.50
C VAL A 242 3.13 23.25 -11.48
N VAL A 243 3.02 21.94 -11.67
CA VAL A 243 1.97 21.32 -12.48
C VAL A 243 0.83 20.90 -11.54
N LYS A 244 -0.34 21.50 -11.74
CA LYS A 244 -1.58 21.07 -11.10
C LYS A 244 -2.14 19.85 -11.82
N ARG A 245 -2.55 18.84 -11.06
CA ARG A 245 -3.13 17.61 -11.60
C ARG A 245 -4.44 17.29 -10.92
N PRO A 246 -5.51 16.99 -11.68
CA PRO A 246 -6.82 16.70 -11.09
C PRO A 246 -6.73 15.49 -10.18
N MET A 247 -7.29 15.60 -8.97
CA MET A 247 -7.39 14.47 -8.07
C MET A 247 -8.35 13.42 -8.64
N ASN A 248 -7.79 12.28 -9.00
CA ASN A 248 -8.51 11.07 -9.39
C ASN A 248 -7.78 9.83 -8.84
N VAL A 249 -8.38 8.65 -9.03
CA VAL A 249 -7.79 7.37 -8.59
C VAL A 249 -6.35 7.23 -9.10
N GLY A 250 -6.12 7.54 -10.37
CA GLY A 250 -4.83 7.40 -11.03
C GLY A 250 -3.73 8.28 -10.44
N THR A 251 -4.01 9.58 -10.28
CA THR A 251 -3.05 10.53 -9.71
C THR A 251 -2.78 10.27 -8.22
N THR A 252 -3.78 9.80 -7.48
CA THR A 252 -3.59 9.44 -6.06
C THR A 252 -2.71 8.19 -5.91
N LEU A 253 -2.87 7.17 -6.76
CA LEU A 253 -1.97 6.02 -6.80
C LEU A 253 -0.55 6.41 -7.25
N GLU A 254 -0.43 7.32 -8.21
CA GLU A 254 0.87 7.85 -8.64
C GLU A 254 1.57 8.60 -7.49
N ALA A 255 0.85 9.40 -6.71
CA ALA A 255 1.39 10.07 -5.53
C ALA A 255 1.88 9.06 -4.47
N PHE A 256 1.12 7.99 -4.23
CA PHE A 256 1.52 6.88 -3.36
C PHE A 256 2.83 6.24 -3.83
N ASN A 257 2.87 5.84 -5.10
CA ASN A 257 4.02 5.16 -5.69
C ASN A 257 5.25 6.07 -5.74
N THR A 258 5.07 7.35 -6.05
CA THR A 258 6.12 8.36 -6.08
C THR A 258 6.71 8.61 -4.70
N THR A 259 5.87 8.66 -3.66
CA THR A 259 6.33 8.76 -2.27
C THR A 259 7.29 7.62 -1.91
N LEU A 260 6.97 6.38 -2.29
CA LEU A 260 7.84 5.23 -2.05
C LEU A 260 9.11 5.26 -2.91
N ARG A 261 8.98 5.71 -4.17
CA ARG A 261 10.11 5.82 -5.09
C ARG A 261 11.19 6.75 -4.57
N HIS A 262 10.78 7.89 -4.00
CA HIS A 262 11.71 8.87 -3.41
C HIS A 262 12.18 8.54 -1.98
N ASP A 263 11.66 7.49 -1.33
CA ASP A 263 12.16 6.98 -0.04
C ASP A 263 13.49 6.23 -0.22
N THR A 264 14.53 6.92 -0.69
CA THR A 264 15.84 6.35 -1.01
C THR A 264 16.56 5.85 0.24
N GLN A 265 16.32 6.46 1.40
CA GLN A 265 16.85 5.98 2.69
C GLN A 265 16.04 4.81 3.28
N ASN A 266 14.99 4.34 2.57
CA ASN A 266 14.14 3.22 2.95
C ASN A 266 13.61 3.36 4.39
N LYS A 267 13.12 4.55 4.77
CA LYS A 267 12.54 4.83 6.09
C LYS A 267 11.19 4.14 6.27
N PHE A 268 10.39 4.00 5.20
CA PHE A 268 9.15 3.23 5.23
C PHE A 268 9.39 1.71 5.27
N LYS A 269 10.62 1.26 5.01
CA LYS A 269 10.97 -0.17 4.90
C LYS A 269 10.13 -0.88 3.84
N MET A 270 9.85 -0.19 2.73
CA MET A 270 9.02 -0.70 1.63
C MET A 270 9.86 -1.23 0.45
N ARG A 271 11.14 -1.54 0.69
CA ARG A 271 12.07 -2.09 -0.29
C ARG A 271 12.52 -3.51 0.06
N LYS A 272 12.79 -4.34 -0.96
CA LYS A 272 13.47 -5.64 -0.84
C LYS A 272 14.32 -5.92 -2.07
N ILE A 273 15.20 -6.91 -1.98
CA ILE A 273 15.78 -7.53 -3.18
C ILE A 273 14.64 -8.19 -3.97
N MET A 274 14.59 -7.92 -5.26
CA MET A 274 13.60 -8.52 -6.17
C MET A 274 13.89 -10.01 -6.32
N SER A 275 12.84 -10.81 -6.21
CA SER A 275 12.87 -12.25 -6.52
C SER A 275 12.64 -12.47 -8.00
N ASP A 276 13.02 -13.66 -8.49
CA ASP A 276 12.83 -14.04 -9.90
C ASP A 276 11.36 -13.92 -10.33
N ALA A 277 10.42 -14.15 -9.41
CA ALA A 277 9.00 -13.96 -9.69
C ALA A 277 8.56 -12.50 -9.79
N ASP A 278 9.19 -11.58 -9.04
CA ASP A 278 8.91 -10.14 -9.21
C ASP A 278 9.45 -9.67 -10.58
N ILE A 279 10.66 -10.12 -10.94
CA ILE A 279 11.30 -9.85 -12.24
C ILE A 279 10.46 -10.41 -13.38
N GLY A 280 10.04 -11.67 -13.26
CA GLY A 280 9.19 -12.34 -14.24
C GLY A 280 7.90 -11.57 -14.49
N LEU A 281 7.22 -11.12 -13.43
CA LEU A 281 5.98 -10.34 -13.57
C LEU A 281 6.18 -9.01 -14.34
N LEU A 282 7.33 -8.33 -14.14
CA LEU A 282 7.66 -7.16 -14.94
C LEU A 282 7.91 -7.52 -16.40
N GLN A 283 8.62 -8.62 -16.65
CA GLN A 283 8.90 -9.11 -18.01
C GLN A 283 7.59 -9.43 -18.75
N GLN A 284 6.65 -10.12 -18.10
CA GLN A 284 5.31 -10.38 -18.66
C GLN A 284 4.57 -9.10 -19.06
N ALA A 285 4.69 -8.04 -18.24
CA ALA A 285 4.10 -6.74 -18.56
C ALA A 285 4.79 -6.03 -19.73
N ILE A 286 6.11 -6.23 -19.90
CA ILE A 286 6.88 -5.72 -21.06
C ILE A 286 6.47 -6.44 -22.34
N ASP A 287 6.34 -7.75 -22.26
CA ASP A 287 6.03 -8.62 -23.39
C ASP A 287 4.55 -8.55 -23.79
N GLY A 288 3.72 -7.88 -22.98
CA GLY A 288 2.29 -7.70 -23.24
C GLY A 288 1.49 -8.99 -23.02
N GLU A 289 1.95 -9.85 -22.10
CA GLU A 289 1.26 -11.09 -21.77
C GLU A 289 -0.13 -10.83 -21.16
N VAL A 290 -1.03 -11.79 -21.37
CA VAL A 290 -2.42 -11.73 -20.89
C VAL A 290 -2.46 -12.12 -19.42
N GLY A 291 -2.90 -11.20 -18.57
CA GLY A 291 -3.03 -11.43 -17.13
C GLY A 291 -3.48 -10.18 -16.40
N THR A 292 -4.07 -10.33 -15.21
CA THR A 292 -4.56 -9.17 -14.43
C THR A 292 -3.39 -8.32 -13.92
N SER A 293 -2.35 -8.97 -13.41
CA SER A 293 -1.19 -8.31 -12.82
C SER A 293 -0.28 -7.67 -13.89
N PRO A 294 0.10 -8.36 -14.98
CA PRO A 294 0.81 -7.74 -16.11
C PRO A 294 0.05 -6.57 -16.74
N PHE A 295 -1.28 -6.73 -16.96
CA PHE A 295 -2.12 -5.66 -17.50
C PHE A 295 -2.12 -4.43 -16.59
N ALA A 296 -2.28 -4.60 -15.27
CA ALA A 296 -2.27 -3.50 -14.33
C ALA A 296 -0.93 -2.74 -14.33
N ILE A 297 0.20 -3.45 -14.48
CA ILE A 297 1.53 -2.83 -14.61
C ILE A 297 1.62 -2.00 -15.90
N ALA A 298 1.21 -2.57 -17.03
CA ALA A 298 1.22 -1.88 -18.31
C ALA A 298 0.34 -0.62 -18.29
N GLU A 299 -0.87 -0.69 -17.73
CA GLU A 299 -1.77 0.45 -17.56
C GLU A 299 -1.19 1.51 -16.61
N LYS A 300 -0.47 1.08 -15.55
CA LYS A 300 0.27 2.01 -14.69
C LYS A 300 1.33 2.78 -15.48
N TRP A 301 2.12 2.10 -16.30
CA TRP A 301 3.17 2.75 -17.09
C TRP A 301 2.62 3.75 -18.13
N LYS A 302 1.43 3.51 -18.67
CA LYS A 302 0.73 4.47 -19.53
C LYS A 302 0.24 5.68 -18.74
N ARG A 303 -0.21 5.47 -17.50
CA ARG A 303 -0.86 6.47 -16.64
C ARG A 303 0.11 7.41 -15.93
N GLU A 304 1.21 6.91 -15.38
CA GLU A 304 2.11 7.70 -14.54
C GLU A 304 3.13 8.50 -15.38
N ARG A 305 3.32 9.79 -15.06
CA ARG A 305 4.18 10.70 -15.85
C ARG A 305 5.62 10.26 -15.89
N VAL A 306 6.08 9.62 -14.81
CA VAL A 306 7.46 9.18 -14.65
C VAL A 306 7.93 8.24 -15.77
N TYR A 307 7.01 7.50 -16.39
CA TYR A 307 7.32 6.60 -17.52
C TYR A 307 7.07 7.23 -18.90
N GLN A 308 6.43 8.41 -18.95
CA GLN A 308 6.10 9.13 -20.20
C GLN A 308 7.23 10.04 -20.69
N VAL A 309 8.28 10.26 -19.89
CA VAL A 309 9.35 11.27 -20.12
C VAL A 309 10.13 11.04 -21.42
N GLN A 310 10.08 9.84 -22.02
CA GLN A 310 10.72 9.57 -23.32
C GLN A 310 10.08 10.31 -24.52
N LYS A 311 8.85 10.86 -24.41
CA LYS A 311 8.23 11.59 -25.52
C LYS A 311 8.75 13.02 -25.76
N VAL A 312 9.61 13.55 -24.88
CA VAL A 312 10.01 14.98 -24.93
C VAL A 312 11.41 15.19 -25.53
N LYS A 313 12.21 14.14 -25.78
CA LYS A 313 13.58 14.28 -26.32
C LYS A 313 13.70 14.10 -27.85
N THR A 314 12.60 14.14 -28.58
CA THR A 314 12.59 14.05 -30.05
C THR A 314 11.64 15.09 -30.66
N GLN A 315 11.99 16.37 -30.53
CA GLN A 315 11.64 17.43 -31.46
C GLN A 315 12.80 18.43 -31.54
#